data_AF-A0A3M7KPA6-F1
#
_entry.id   AF-A0A3M7KPA6-F1
#
_cell.length_a   1.000
_cell.length_b   1.000
_cell.length_c   1.000
_cell.angle_alpha   90.00
_cell.angle_beta   90.00
_cell.angle_gamma   90.00
#
_symmetry.space_group_name_H-M   'P 1'
#
loop_
_entity.id
_entity.type
_entity.pdbx_description
1 polymer ?
#
loop_
_entity_poly.entity_id
_entity_poly.type
_entity_poly.pdbx_seq_one_letter_code
_entity_poly.pdbx_strand_id
1 'polypeptide(L)'
;MTYLSTAKRHLQQHGSVHITALGTALSSLVTLSEVLKNSKLVDEVKLTTCLEHFKDEFSDRQKPKMDIMLTKSAAFDKIMAEEAKKQNDHAGVHGVQVHFPSE
;
A
#
# COMPACT_ATOMS: atom_id res chain seq x y z
N MET A 1 0.16 10.58 -2.17
CA MET A 1 0.94 9.47 -1.58
C MET A 1 0.12 8.83 -0.45
N THR A 2 -0.96 8.09 -0.72
CA THR A 2 -1.99 7.84 0.32
C THR A 2 -2.43 6.37 0.48
N TYR A 3 -2.38 5.54 -0.56
CA TYR A 3 -2.91 4.17 -0.47
C TYR A 3 -1.99 3.19 0.28
N LEU A 4 -0.66 3.31 0.12
CA LEU A 4 0.31 2.43 0.77
C LEU A 4 0.34 2.61 2.30
N SER A 5 0.38 3.87 2.77
CA SER A 5 0.37 4.18 4.20
C SER A 5 -0.94 3.74 4.87
N THR A 6 -2.06 3.95 4.18
CA THR A 6 -3.38 3.50 4.66
C THR A 6 -3.44 1.98 4.73
N ALA A 7 -2.95 1.26 3.71
CA ALA A 7 -2.90 -0.20 3.72
C ALA A 7 -2.03 -0.74 4.86
N LYS A 8 -0.83 -0.18 5.08
CA LYS A 8 0.04 -0.54 6.21
C LYS A 8 -0.65 -0.34 7.56
N ARG A 9 -1.34 0.80 7.75
CA ARG A 9 -2.09 1.09 8.98
C ARG A 9 -3.25 0.12 9.18
N HIS A 10 -4.00 -0.18 8.12
CA HIS A 10 -5.15 -1.09 8.20
C HIS A 10 -4.70 -2.52 8.51
N LEU A 11 -3.59 -2.96 7.90
CA LEU A 11 -2.94 -4.22 8.24
C LEU A 11 -2.54 -4.25 9.72
N GLN A 12 -1.88 -3.21 10.24
CA GLN A 12 -1.52 -3.15 11.67
C GLN A 12 -2.71 -3.33 12.60
N GLN A 13 -3.83 -2.65 12.31
CA GLN A 13 -5.03 -2.62 13.15
C GLN A 13 -5.89 -3.89 13.03
N HIS A 14 -6.08 -4.43 11.83
CA HIS A 14 -7.07 -5.48 11.55
C HIS A 14 -6.47 -6.81 11.09
N GLY A 15 -5.16 -6.89 10.85
CA GLY A 15 -4.49 -8.12 10.39
C GLY A 15 -4.67 -8.45 8.91
N SER A 16 -5.66 -7.84 8.26
CA SER A 16 -5.97 -8.05 6.84
C SER A 16 -6.47 -6.76 6.20
N VAL A 17 -6.36 -6.71 4.87
CA VAL A 17 -6.92 -5.62 4.07
C VAL A 17 -7.54 -6.18 2.80
N HIS A 18 -8.75 -5.71 2.49
CA HIS A 18 -9.43 -5.99 1.24
C HIS A 18 -9.41 -4.72 0.38
N ILE A 19 -8.94 -4.85 -0.86
CA ILE A 19 -8.81 -3.72 -1.77
C ILE A 19 -9.46 -4.08 -3.10
N THR A 20 -10.38 -3.22 -3.52
CA THR A 20 -11.10 -3.33 -4.79
C THR A 20 -10.70 -2.18 -5.69
N ALA A 21 -10.46 -2.46 -6.97
CA ALA A 21 -10.22 -1.43 -7.97
C ALA A 21 -10.97 -1.73 -9.27
N LEU A 22 -11.28 -0.67 -10.03
CA LEU A 22 -12.05 -0.70 -11.27
C LEU A 22 -11.33 0.09 -12.37
N GLY A 23 -11.29 -0.48 -13.58
CA GLY A 23 -10.74 0.19 -14.75
C GLY A 23 -9.28 0.62 -14.58
N THR A 24 -8.98 1.90 -14.76
CA THR A 24 -7.61 2.43 -14.71
C THR A 24 -6.97 2.34 -13.31
N ALA A 25 -7.76 2.24 -12.24
CA ALA A 25 -7.26 2.09 -10.87
C ALA A 25 -6.60 0.72 -10.62
N LEU A 26 -6.82 -0.25 -11.49
CA LEU A 26 -6.24 -1.59 -11.39
C LEU A 26 -4.70 -1.57 -11.42
N SER A 27 -4.10 -0.67 -12.21
CA SER A 27 -2.63 -0.55 -12.25
C SER A 27 -2.06 -0.16 -10.88
N SER A 28 -2.70 0.79 -10.21
CA SER A 28 -2.31 1.24 -8.87
C SER A 28 -2.52 0.14 -7.82
N LEU A 29 -3.56 -0.66 -7.95
CA LEU A 29 -3.81 -1.83 -7.10
C LEU A 29 -2.68 -2.87 -7.22
N VAL A 30 -2.32 -3.22 -8.46
CA VAL A 30 -1.26 -4.19 -8.74
C VAL A 30 0.07 -3.71 -8.18
N THR A 31 0.46 -2.45 -8.47
CA THR A 31 1.69 -1.88 -7.93
C THR A 31 1.70 -1.87 -6.41
N LEU A 32 0.59 -1.52 -5.77
CA LEU A 32 0.50 -1.52 -4.30
C LEU A 32 0.65 -2.94 -3.73
N SER A 33 0.00 -3.93 -4.34
CA SER A 33 0.12 -5.33 -3.92
C SER A 33 1.56 -5.85 -4.07
N GLU A 34 2.19 -5.57 -5.21
CA GLU A 34 3.57 -5.97 -5.49
C GLU A 34 4.56 -5.31 -4.52
N VAL A 35 4.42 -4.02 -4.23
CA VAL A 35 5.28 -3.31 -3.27
C VAL A 35 5.16 -3.95 -1.88
N LEU A 36 3.94 -4.25 -1.41
CA LEU A 36 3.74 -4.87 -0.09
C LEU A 36 4.29 -6.30 -0.02
N LYS A 37 4.14 -7.09 -1.08
CA LYS A 37 4.68 -8.46 -1.17
C LYS A 37 6.22 -8.44 -1.24
N ASN A 38 6.81 -7.54 -2.02
CA ASN A 38 8.27 -7.40 -2.12
C ASN A 38 8.90 -6.98 -0.79
N SER A 39 8.22 -6.15 0.00
CA SER A 39 8.63 -5.83 1.37
C SER A 39 8.39 -6.96 2.38
N LYS A 40 7.89 -8.12 1.95
CA LYS A 40 7.55 -9.28 2.80
C LYS A 40 6.58 -8.93 3.94
N LEU A 41 5.77 -7.87 3.77
CA LEU A 41 4.81 -7.43 4.78
C LEU A 41 3.52 -8.25 4.74
N VAL A 42 3.16 -8.76 3.58
CA VAL A 42 1.86 -9.42 3.37
C VAL A 42 1.99 -10.72 2.62
N ASP A 43 1.05 -11.60 2.89
CA ASP A 43 0.75 -12.78 2.09
C ASP A 43 -0.59 -12.58 1.35
N GLU A 44 -0.68 -13.12 0.13
CA GLU A 44 -1.89 -13.04 -0.69
C GLU A 44 -2.84 -14.18 -0.33
N VAL A 45 -4.06 -13.84 0.11
CA VAL A 45 -5.06 -14.84 0.51
C VAL A 45 -6.06 -15.09 -0.60
N LYS A 46 -6.45 -14.03 -1.33
CA LYS A 46 -7.42 -14.15 -2.41
C LYS A 46 -7.18 -13.08 -3.46
N LEU A 47 -7.28 -13.49 -4.72
CA LEU A 47 -7.36 -12.61 -5.87
C LEU A 47 -8.55 -12.97 -6.75
N THR A 48 -9.34 -11.98 -7.14
CA THR A 48 -10.50 -12.18 -8.01
C THR A 48 -10.57 -11.06 -9.03
N THR A 49 -10.81 -11.42 -10.30
CA THR A 49 -10.99 -10.48 -11.40
C THR A 49 -12.33 -10.77 -12.07
N CYS A 50 -13.12 -9.73 -12.30
CA CYS A 50 -14.43 -9.83 -12.95
C CYS A 50 -14.66 -8.65 -13.90
N LEU A 51 -15.65 -8.77 -14.79
CA LEU A 51 -16.16 -7.63 -15.54
C LEU A 51 -17.42 -7.13 -14.83
N GLU A 52 -17.36 -5.93 -14.26
CA GLU A 52 -18.50 -5.28 -13.63
C GLU A 52 -19.26 -4.49 -14.70
N HIS A 53 -20.56 -4.73 -14.81
CA HIS A 53 -21.42 -4.12 -15.81
C HIS A 53 -22.07 -2.85 -15.23
N PHE A 54 -21.78 -1.71 -15.86
CA PHE A 54 -22.35 -0.42 -15.50
C PHE A 54 -23.37 -0.04 -16.57
N LYS A 55 -24.64 -0.15 -16.20
CA LYS A 55 -25.75 0.31 -17.03
C LYS A 55 -26.22 1.67 -16.54
N ASP A 56 -26.16 2.65 -17.41
CA ASP A 56 -26.72 3.99 -17.25
C ASP A 56 -27.71 4.24 -18.40
N GLU A 57 -28.62 5.21 -18.25
CA GLU A 57 -29.67 5.51 -19.24
C GLU A 57 -29.10 5.78 -20.65
N PHE A 58 -27.86 6.26 -20.72
CA PHE A 58 -27.17 6.63 -21.95
C PHE A 58 -25.96 5.74 -22.30
N SER A 59 -25.57 4.79 -21.44
CA SER A 59 -24.42 3.94 -21.73
C SER A 59 -24.47 2.58 -21.07
N ASP A 60 -24.10 1.56 -21.84
CA ASP A 60 -23.78 0.22 -21.34
C ASP A 60 -22.26 0.04 -21.41
N ARG A 61 -21.59 -0.05 -20.25
CA ARG A 61 -20.13 -0.17 -20.18
C ARG A 61 -19.74 -1.28 -19.22
N GLN A 62 -18.94 -2.23 -19.69
CA GLN A 62 -18.24 -3.18 -18.83
C GLN A 62 -16.88 -2.62 -18.42
N LYS A 63 -16.57 -2.65 -17.12
CA LYS A 63 -15.24 -2.31 -16.62
C LYS A 63 -14.61 -3.51 -15.92
N PRO A 64 -13.31 -3.77 -16.12
CA PRO A 64 -12.62 -4.77 -15.34
C PRO A 64 -12.57 -4.32 -13.87
N LYS A 65 -12.84 -5.26 -12.98
CA LYS A 65 -12.74 -5.14 -11.53
C LYS A 65 -11.75 -6.17 -11.03
N MET A 66 -10.99 -5.79 -10.01
CA MET A 66 -10.10 -6.68 -9.30
C MET A 66 -10.28 -6.46 -7.81
N ASP A 67 -10.37 -7.57 -7.09
CA ASP A 67 -10.50 -7.65 -5.65
C ASP A 67 -9.32 -8.46 -5.12
N ILE A 68 -8.56 -7.87 -4.20
CA ILE A 68 -7.43 -8.54 -3.55
C ILE A 68 -7.59 -8.51 -2.04
N MET A 69 -7.34 -9.66 -1.40
CA MET A 69 -7.28 -9.79 0.05
C MET A 69 -5.85 -10.14 0.46
N LEU A 70 -5.26 -9.27 1.27
CA LEU A 70 -3.89 -9.39 1.77
C LEU A 70 -3.94 -9.54 3.30
N THR A 71 -3.12 -10.42 3.85
CA THR A 71 -2.97 -10.60 5.31
C THR A 71 -1.56 -10.32 5.76
N LYS A 72 -1.37 -9.98 7.04
CA LYS A 72 -0.03 -9.88 7.63
C LYS A 72 0.76 -11.17 7.37
N SER A 73 2.00 -11.02 6.96
CA SER A 73 2.96 -12.12 6.97
C SER A 73 3.48 -12.38 8.38
N ALA A 74 4.11 -13.54 8.59
CA ALA A 74 4.79 -13.85 9.86
C ALA A 74 5.92 -12.86 10.20
N ALA A 75 6.49 -12.17 9.21
CA ALA A 75 7.58 -11.21 9.40
C ALA A 75 7.09 -9.77 9.60
N PHE A 76 5.78 -9.52 9.52
CA PHE A 76 5.21 -8.18 9.47
C PHE A 76 5.64 -7.28 10.65
N ASP A 77 5.43 -7.75 11.89
CA ASP A 77 5.69 -6.92 13.07
C ASP A 77 7.18 -6.60 13.22
N LYS A 78 8.06 -7.53 12.84
CA LYS A 78 9.51 -7.33 12.84
C LYS A 78 9.90 -6.23 11.84
N ILE A 79 9.40 -6.31 10.61
CA ILE A 79 9.74 -5.36 9.53
C ILE A 79 9.17 -3.97 9.85
N MET A 80 7.95 -3.87 10.39
CA MET A 80 7.36 -2.58 10.77
C MET A 80 8.14 -1.92 11.92
N ALA A 81 8.65 -2.70 12.88
CA ALA A 81 9.51 -2.18 13.95
C ALA A 81 10.87 -1.70 13.42
N GLU A 82 11.46 -2.40 12.45
CA GLU A 82 12.69 -1.99 11.77
C GLU A 82 12.50 -0.71 10.94
N GLU A 83 11.39 -0.59 10.21
CA GLU A 83 11.04 0.63 9.45
C GLU A 83 10.84 1.84 10.38
N ALA A 84 10.18 1.65 11.52
CA ALA A 84 9.97 2.73 12.51
C ALA A 84 11.31 3.23 13.09
N LYS A 85 12.26 2.33 13.34
CA LYS A 85 13.62 2.71 13.78
C LYS A 85 14.37 3.49 12.70
N LYS A 86 14.34 3.01 11.45
CA LYS A 86 14.99 3.70 10.31
C LYS A 86 14.42 5.10 10.06
N GLN A 87 13.11 5.30 10.25
CA GLN A 87 12.48 6.62 10.12
C GLN A 87 12.95 7.59 11.21
N ASN A 88 13.12 7.11 12.45
CA ASN A 88 13.63 7.92 13.55
C ASN A 88 15.12 8.31 13.33
N ASP A 89 15.92 7.39 12.78
CA ASP A 89 17.33 7.66 12.49
C ASP A 89 17.50 8.67 11.33
N HIS A 90 16.65 8.62 10.30
CA HIS A 90 16.68 9.61 9.20
C HIS A 90 16.22 11.01 9.62
N ALA A 91 15.36 11.13 10.64
CA ALA A 91 14.96 12.42 11.20
C ALA A 91 16.10 13.09 12.00
N GLY A 92 17.04 12.31 12.54
CA GLY A 92 18.20 12.82 13.28
C GLY A 92 19.32 13.41 12.43
N VAL A 93 19.35 13.15 11.11
CA VAL A 93 20.44 13.60 10.22
C VAL A 93 20.17 14.99 9.60
N HIS A 94 18.92 15.47 9.60
CA HIS A 94 18.56 16.82 9.13
C HIS A 94 18.74 17.93 10.20
N GLY A 95 19.50 17.67 11.26
CA GLY A 95 19.78 18.61 12.35
C GLY A 95 21.21 19.16 12.40
N VAL A 96 22.06 18.90 11.40
CA VAL A 96 23.41 19.50 11.36
C VAL A 96 23.30 20.93 10.84
N GLN A 97 23.14 21.87 11.77
CA GLN A 97 23.28 23.30 11.51
C GLN A 97 24.71 23.56 11.02
N VAL A 98 24.86 23.79 9.71
CA VAL A 98 26.10 24.27 9.11
C VAL A 98 26.37 25.70 9.61
N HIS A 99 27.18 25.82 10.66
CA HIS A 99 27.73 27.09 11.09
C HIS A 99 28.86 27.47 10.13
N PHE A 100 28.61 28.42 9.24
CA PHE A 100 29.64 29.02 8.39
C PHE A 100 30.39 30.10 9.20
N PRO A 101 31.72 30.03 9.34
CA PRO A 101 32.50 31.14 9.87
C PRO A 101 32.56 32.28 8.83
N SER A 102 32.21 33.48 9.27
CA SER A 102 32.36 34.72 8.49
C SER A 102 33.80 35.25 8.62
N GLU A 103 34.52 35.28 7.51
CA GLU A 103 35.69 36.16 7.29
C GLU A 103 35.24 37.55 6.82
#